data_AF-R1BA59-F1
#
_entry.id   AF-R1BA59-F1
#
_cell.length_a   1.000
_cell.length_b   1.000
_cell.length_c   1.000
_cell.angle_alpha   90.00
_cell.angle_beta   90.00
_cell.angle_gamma   90.00
#
_symmetry.space_group_name_H-M   'P 1'
#
loop_
_entity.id
_entity.type
_entity.pdbx_description
1 polymer ?
#
loop_
_entity_poly.entity_id
_entity_poly.type
_entity_poly.pdbx_seq_one_letter_code
_entity_poly.pdbx_strand_id
1 'polypeptide(L)'
;MRQVITSVNFRTSNGIRKDGTARPVHGITADANDFMHGWLNYQIEHHLWPQLSMLSYQKAAPQLRAICEKHGVPYVQHSVFRRLKKTADVMVGAASMRQFAPEWEAEEDKFEWKA
;
A
#
# COMPACT_ATOMS: atom_id res chain seq x y z
N MET A 1 -9.82 -1.72 9.21
CA MET A 1 -8.34 -1.50 9.28
C MET A 1 -7.51 -2.62 8.63
N ARG A 2 -7.91 -3.90 8.64
CA ARG A 2 -7.05 -5.01 8.14
C ARG A 2 -6.81 -5.00 6.61
N GLN A 3 -7.79 -4.61 5.80
CA GLN A 3 -7.61 -4.43 4.34
C GLN A 3 -6.69 -3.25 4.00
N VAL A 4 -6.70 -2.21 4.85
CA VAL A 4 -6.03 -0.93 4.62
C VAL A 4 -4.50 -1.05 4.64
N ILE A 5 -3.94 -1.88 5.53
CA ILE A 5 -2.48 -2.13 5.60
C ILE A 5 -2.00 -3.18 4.59
N THR A 6 -2.92 -3.96 4.01
CA THR A 6 -2.62 -4.83 2.85
C THR A 6 -2.74 -4.11 1.50
N SER A 7 -3.03 -2.81 1.54
CA SER A 7 -3.24 -1.97 0.37
C SER A 7 -2.02 -1.93 -0.55
N VAL A 8 -2.31 -1.59 -1.81
CA VAL A 8 -1.41 -1.76 -2.93
C VAL A 8 -0.46 -0.57 -3.04
N ASN A 9 0.51 -0.41 -2.13
CA ASN A 9 1.54 0.62 -2.34
C ASN A 9 2.55 0.17 -3.40
N PHE A 10 2.84 1.09 -4.32
CA PHE A 10 4.08 1.03 -5.09
C PHE A 10 5.26 1.46 -4.22
N ARG A 11 6.48 1.22 -4.69
CA ARG A 11 7.64 1.83 -4.07
C ARG A 11 7.50 3.33 -4.19
N THR A 12 7.39 3.97 -3.04
CA THR A 12 7.42 5.41 -2.92
C THR A 12 8.83 5.92 -3.21
N SER A 13 8.91 7.18 -3.62
CA SER A 13 10.19 7.87 -3.79
C SER A 13 10.93 8.06 -2.45
N ASN A 14 10.15 8.28 -1.38
CA ASN A 14 10.59 8.28 0.00
C ASN A 14 10.78 6.84 0.52
N GLY A 15 11.78 6.61 1.37
CA GLY A 15 12.09 5.27 1.87
C GLY A 15 13.56 5.08 2.21
N ILE A 16 13.93 3.89 2.64
CA ILE A 16 15.29 3.55 3.04
C ILE A 16 16.07 3.03 1.81
N ARG A 17 17.22 3.63 1.51
CA ARG A 17 18.18 3.13 0.51
C ARG A 17 18.75 1.79 1.00
N LYS A 18 19.40 1.03 0.10
CA LYS A 18 20.02 -0.26 0.46
C LYS A 18 21.10 -0.13 1.54
N ASP A 19 21.68 1.06 1.68
CA ASP A 19 22.69 1.41 2.68
C ASP A 19 22.10 1.85 4.04
N GLY A 20 20.77 1.80 4.22
CA GLY A 20 20.10 2.21 5.45
C GLY A 20 19.77 3.70 5.54
N THR A 21 20.22 4.52 4.58
CA THR A 21 19.93 5.97 4.59
C THR A 21 18.51 6.30 4.14
N ALA A 22 17.85 7.23 4.82
CA ALA A 22 16.55 7.74 4.39
C ALA A 22 16.70 8.58 3.11
N ARG A 23 15.85 8.30 2.13
CA ARG A 23 15.66 9.16 0.96
C ARG A 23 14.88 10.40 1.36
N PRO A 24 15.17 11.56 0.76
CA PRO A 24 14.38 12.75 0.99
C PRO A 24 12.92 12.53 0.58
N VAL A 25 12.01 13.16 1.32
CA VAL A 25 10.56 13.08 1.07
C VAL A 25 10.18 13.81 -0.23
N HIS A 26 10.89 14.89 -0.54
CA HIS A 26 10.70 15.72 -1.73
C HIS A 26 12.00 15.85 -2.53
N GLY A 27 11.88 16.25 -3.80
CA GLY A 27 13.00 16.45 -4.71
C GLY A 27 12.61 16.09 -6.14
N ILE A 28 13.28 16.66 -7.14
CA ILE A 28 12.89 16.51 -8.56
C ILE A 28 12.62 15.05 -8.96
N THR A 29 13.51 14.13 -8.58
CA THR A 29 13.36 12.71 -8.92
C THR A 29 12.24 12.04 -8.13
N ALA A 30 12.04 12.44 -6.88
CA ALA A 30 11.03 11.89 -6.00
C ALA A 30 9.62 12.33 -6.42
N ASP A 31 9.45 13.63 -6.63
CA ASP A 31 8.19 14.23 -7.02
C ASP A 31 7.80 13.83 -8.44
N ALA A 32 8.76 13.73 -9.37
CA ALA A 32 8.49 13.19 -10.70
C ALA A 32 8.01 11.73 -10.66
N ASN A 33 8.63 10.88 -9.85
CA ASN A 33 8.19 9.48 -9.69
C ASN A 33 6.77 9.39 -9.11
N ASP A 34 6.47 10.20 -8.10
CA ASP A 34 5.16 10.19 -7.44
C ASP A 34 4.07 10.74 -8.36
N PHE A 35 4.38 11.79 -9.12
CA PHE A 35 3.51 12.34 -10.16
C PHE A 35 3.22 11.32 -11.26
N MET A 36 4.25 10.62 -11.77
CA MET A 36 4.08 9.59 -12.81
C MET A 36 3.22 8.41 -12.35
N HIS A 37 3.20 8.11 -11.05
CA HIS A 37 2.30 7.12 -10.46
C HIS A 37 0.93 7.69 -10.10
N GLY A 38 0.68 8.99 -10.28
CA GLY A 38 -0.56 9.65 -9.84
C GLY A 38 -0.79 9.52 -8.33
N TRP A 39 0.27 9.49 -7.52
CA TRP A 39 0.24 9.25 -6.08
C TRP A 39 -0.36 7.91 -5.63
N LEU A 40 -0.59 6.96 -6.54
CA LEU A 40 -1.03 5.60 -6.21
C LEU A 40 0.02 4.80 -5.42
N ASN A 41 1.23 5.36 -5.23
CA ASN A 41 2.24 4.83 -4.33
C ASN A 41 1.93 5.06 -2.84
N TYR A 42 0.88 5.83 -2.50
CA TYR A 42 0.47 6.16 -1.13
C TYR A 42 -0.92 5.65 -0.75
N GLN A 43 -1.33 4.51 -1.27
CA GLN A 43 -2.65 3.94 -1.01
C GLN A 43 -2.87 3.57 0.47
N ILE A 44 -1.85 3.09 1.19
CA ILE A 44 -1.95 2.82 2.62
C ILE A 44 -2.28 4.13 3.35
N GLU A 45 -1.52 5.20 3.10
CA GLU A 45 -1.74 6.52 3.72
C GLU A 45 -3.10 7.10 3.36
N HIS A 46 -3.52 6.99 2.10
CA HIS A 46 -4.83 7.42 1.63
C HIS A 46 -5.97 6.73 2.36
N HIS A 47 -5.87 5.41 2.61
CA HIS A 47 -6.92 4.67 3.30
C HIS A 47 -6.90 4.87 4.83
N LEU A 48 -5.80 5.35 5.42
CA LEU A 48 -5.76 5.79 6.83
C LEU A 48 -6.30 7.21 6.99
N TRP A 49 -5.91 8.11 6.09
CA TRP A 49 -6.17 9.54 6.20
C TRP A 49 -6.61 10.14 4.86
N PRO A 50 -7.79 9.79 4.34
CA PRO A 50 -8.21 10.15 2.97
C PRO A 50 -8.30 11.66 2.72
N GLN A 51 -8.44 12.45 3.80
CA GLN A 51 -8.54 13.91 3.75
C GLN A 51 -7.19 14.62 3.63
N LEU A 52 -6.07 13.90 3.79
CA LEU A 52 -4.75 14.51 3.59
C LEU A 52 -4.51 14.78 2.10
N SER A 53 -3.82 15.89 1.83
CA SER A 53 -3.35 16.18 0.48
C SER A 53 -2.30 15.17 0.03
N MET A 54 -2.15 15.02 -1.28
CA MET A 54 -1.16 14.11 -1.88
C MET A 54 0.28 14.36 -1.40
N LEU A 55 0.67 15.63 -1.22
CA LEU A 55 1.97 16.00 -0.66
C LEU A 55 2.10 15.66 0.83
N SER A 56 0.99 15.67 1.57
CA SER A 56 0.96 15.27 2.97
C SER A 56 1.14 13.76 3.13
N TYR A 57 0.68 12.95 2.17
CA TYR A 57 0.96 11.51 2.17
C TYR A 57 2.45 11.20 2.10
N GLN A 58 3.21 11.97 1.32
CA GLN A 58 4.68 11.82 1.24
C GLN A 58 5.32 12.03 2.63
N LYS A 59 4.81 12.96 3.43
CA LYS A 59 5.31 13.22 4.79
C LYS A 59 4.85 12.17 5.80
N ALA A 60 3.64 11.65 5.64
CA ALA A 60 3.04 10.66 6.52
C ALA A 60 3.67 9.26 6.36
N ALA A 61 4.04 8.87 5.14
CA ALA A 61 4.56 7.53 4.83
C ALA A 61 5.73 7.05 5.72
N PRO A 62 6.81 7.83 5.96
CA PRO A 62 7.90 7.39 6.85
C PRO A 62 7.44 7.24 8.31
N GLN A 63 6.55 8.10 8.79
CA GLN A 63 6.01 8.03 10.14
C GLN A 63 5.12 6.80 10.31
N LEU A 64 4.25 6.54 9.34
CA LEU A 64 3.40 5.36 9.33
C LEU A 64 4.23 4.07 9.27
N ARG A 65 5.31 4.05 8.49
CA ARG A 65 6.24 2.91 8.46
C ARG A 65 6.86 2.63 9.84
N ALA A 66 7.29 3.67 10.55
CA ALA A 66 7.82 3.52 11.91
C ALA A 66 6.78 3.00 12.90
N ILE A 67 5.51 3.43 12.78
CA ILE A 67 4.39 2.89 13.56
C ILE A 67 4.18 1.40 13.22
N CYS A 68 4.14 1.05 11.94
CA CYS A 68 4.01 -0.33 11.49
C CYS A 68 5.13 -1.22 12.07
N GLU A 69 6.38 -0.76 12.01
CA GLU A 69 7.54 -1.46 12.58
C GLU A 69 7.40 -1.66 14.10
N LYS A 70 7.05 -0.59 14.84
CA LYS A 70 6.84 -0.63 16.29
C LYS A 70 5.80 -1.69 16.71
N HIS A 71 4.78 -1.91 15.88
CA HIS A 71 3.67 -2.83 16.17
C HIS A 71 3.80 -4.18 15.46
N GLY A 72 4.93 -4.47 14.80
CA GLY A 72 5.13 -5.74 14.08
C GLY A 72 4.20 -5.90 12.86
N VAL A 73 3.66 -4.81 12.33
CA VAL A 73 2.77 -4.79 11.17
C VAL A 73 3.61 -4.61 9.91
N PRO A 74 3.45 -5.47 8.88
CA PRO A 74 4.22 -5.32 7.65
C PRO A 74 3.73 -4.13 6.82
N TYR A 75 4.64 -3.19 6.52
CA TYR A 75 4.40 -2.10 5.56
C TYR A 75 4.84 -2.56 4.15
N VAL A 76 3.88 -2.99 3.31
CA VAL A 76 4.18 -3.72 2.06
C VAL A 76 4.22 -2.81 0.84
N GLN A 77 5.38 -2.75 0.17
CA GLN A 77 5.56 -2.02 -1.09
C GLN A 77 6.23 -2.88 -2.16
N HIS A 78 5.77 -2.73 -3.41
CA HIS A 78 6.33 -3.43 -4.57
C HIS A 78 6.52 -2.46 -5.74
N SER A 79 7.35 -2.80 -6.73
CA SER A 79 7.38 -2.01 -7.97
C SER A 79 6.02 -2.06 -8.68
N VAL A 80 5.70 -1.00 -9.42
CA VAL A 80 4.47 -0.93 -10.23
C VAL A 80 4.35 -2.14 -11.17
N PHE A 81 5.45 -2.53 -11.83
CA PHE A 81 5.48 -3.70 -12.71
C PHE A 81 5.15 -5.02 -12.00
N ARG A 82 5.66 -5.22 -10.77
CA ARG A 82 5.34 -6.43 -10.00
C ARG A 82 3.87 -6.46 -9.62
N ARG A 83 3.29 -5.31 -9.26
CA ARG A 83 1.85 -5.20 -8.95
C ARG A 83 1.01 -5.45 -10.20
N LEU A 84 1.37 -4.86 -11.33
CA LEU A 84 0.70 -5.07 -12.61
C LEU A 84 0.70 -6.54 -13.01
N LYS A 85 1.85 -7.23 -12.91
CA LYS A 85 1.94 -8.68 -13.16
C LYS A 85 1.01 -9.45 -12.24
N LYS A 86 1.03 -9.17 -10.92
CA LYS A 86 0.14 -9.85 -9.96
C LYS A 86 -1.33 -9.67 -10.31
N THR A 87 -1.73 -8.46 -10.71
CA THR A 87 -3.09 -8.19 -11.16
C THR A 87 -3.43 -8.99 -12.42
N ALA A 88 -2.53 -8.99 -13.41
CA ALA A 88 -2.71 -9.78 -14.63
C ALA A 88 -2.81 -11.28 -14.35
N ASP A 89 -1.94 -11.83 -13.48
CA ASP A 89 -1.98 -13.24 -13.05
C ASP A 89 -3.35 -13.59 -12.44
N VAL A 90 -3.94 -12.70 -11.65
CA VAL A 90 -5.30 -12.88 -11.10
C VAL A 90 -6.36 -12.81 -12.19
N MET A 91 -6.27 -11.84 -13.10
CA MET A 91 -7.23 -11.65 -14.20
C MET A 91 -7.29 -12.85 -15.15
N VAL A 92 -6.16 -13.50 -15.42
CA VAL A 92 -6.08 -14.66 -16.31
C VAL A 92 -6.26 -16.00 -15.59
N GLY A 93 -6.57 -15.97 -14.29
CA GLY A 93 -6.77 -17.19 -13.48
C GLY A 93 -5.48 -17.95 -13.13
N ALA A 94 -4.30 -17.37 -13.39
CA ALA A 94 -3.01 -17.96 -12.99
C ALA A 94 -2.73 -17.79 -11.49
N ALA A 95 -3.44 -16.89 -10.81
CA ALA A 95 -3.41 -16.71 -9.37
C ALA A 95 -4.80 -16.36 -8.84
N SER A 96 -4.98 -16.43 -7.51
CA SER A 96 -6.19 -15.97 -6.84
C SER A 96 -5.88 -14.81 -5.90
N MET A 97 -6.88 -13.97 -5.63
CA MET A 97 -6.74 -12.92 -4.62
C MET A 97 -6.47 -13.54 -3.23
N ARG A 98 -5.72 -12.81 -2.40
CA ARG A 98 -5.48 -13.22 -1.01
C ARG A 98 -6.82 -13.22 -0.28
N GLN A 99 -7.22 -14.40 0.20
CA GLN A 99 -8.32 -14.55 1.14
C GLN A 99 -7.80 -14.33 2.56
N PHE A 100 -8.63 -13.71 3.41
CA PHE A 100 -8.38 -13.69 4.85
C PHE A 100 -8.98 -14.94 5.48
N ALA A 101 -8.48 -15.30 6.66
CA ALA A 101 -8.94 -16.48 7.35
C ALA A 101 -10.44 -16.29 7.72
N PRO A 102 -11.34 -17.23 7.38
CA PRO A 102 -12.78 -17.06 7.59
C PRO A 102 -13.17 -16.76 9.04
N GLU A 103 -12.38 -17.21 10.00
CA GLU A 103 -12.55 -16.94 11.43
C GLU A 103 -12.34 -15.47 11.82
N TRP A 104 -11.85 -14.63 10.90
CA TRP A 104 -11.68 -13.19 11.11
C TRP A 104 -12.84 -12.35 10.57
N GLU A 105 -13.78 -12.96 9.83
CA GLU A 105 -15.01 -12.32 9.37
C GLU A 105 -16.06 -12.41 10.48
N ALA A 106 -16.77 -11.32 10.77
CA ALA A 106 -17.91 -11.38 11.68
C ALA A 106 -19.05 -12.15 11.00
N GLU A 107 -19.69 -13.07 11.71
CA GLU A 107 -20.76 -13.89 11.14
C GLU A 107 -21.93 -13.03 10.67
N GLU A 108 -22.23 -11.96 11.42
CA GLU A 108 -23.27 -10.98 11.06
C GLU A 108 -23.00 -10.21 9.74
N ASP A 109 -21.73 -10.09 9.32
CA ASP A 109 -21.34 -9.36 8.11
C ASP A 109 -21.30 -10.26 6.86
N LYS A 110 -21.46 -11.59 7.02
CA LYS A 110 -21.40 -12.53 5.90
C LYS A 110 -22.64 -12.39 5.02
N PHE A 111 -22.42 -11.89 3.81
CA PHE A 111 -23.45 -11.81 2.78
C PHE A 111 -23.44 -13.07 1.89
N GLU A 112 -24.44 -13.92 2.05
CA GLU A 112 -24.69 -15.02 1.12
C GLU A 112 -25.67 -14.60 0.03
N TRP A 113 -25.21 -14.64 -1.22
CA TRP A 113 -26.11 -14.53 -2.36
C TRP A 113 -27.04 -15.74 -2.36
N LYS A 114 -28.32 -15.53 -2.02
CA LYS A 114 -29.36 -16.54 -2.23
C LYS A 114 -29.59 -16.66 -3.74
N ALA A 115 -29.33 -17.85 -4.28
CA ALA A 115 -29.60 -18.20 -5.67
C ALA A 115 -31.10 -18.21 -5.97
#